data_AF-A0A7Y3AT54-F1
#
_entry.id   AF-A0A7Y3AT54-F1
#
_cell.length_a   1.000
_cell.length_b   1.000
_cell.length_c   1.000
_cell.angle_alpha   90.00
_cell.angle_beta   90.00
_cell.angle_gamma   90.00
#
_symmetry.space_group_name_H-M   'P 1'
#
loop_
_entity.id
_entity.type
_entity.pdbx_description
1 polymer ?
#
loop_
_entity_poly.entity_id
_entity_poly.type
_entity_poly.pdbx_seq_one_letter_code
_entity_poly.pdbx_strand_id
1 'polypeptide(L)'
;GAILLIYGLTTFFNRDFVKGRTDIKPRKGGYLSLFVKGFLLNFINIGVLVFWLGVIIIVGPSLDNQSNRIIVFFSTMLGAYLITDIFKILLAKQLRRKLTTERIRMVKKGLGIILVICGLVLVFKGFLPKDKLNIEKGIEYIRE
;
A
#
# COMPACT_ATOMS: atom_id res chain seq x y z
N GLY A 1 4.02 -12.99 -2.12
CA GLY A 1 5.44 -13.34 -2.30
C GLY A 1 5.92 -13.04 -3.70
N ALA A 2 5.51 -13.85 -4.69
CA ALA A 2 6.01 -13.78 -6.07
C ALA A 2 5.90 -12.38 -6.73
N ILE A 3 4.76 -11.70 -6.60
CA ILE A 3 4.56 -10.35 -7.17
C ILE A 3 5.56 -9.34 -6.59
N LEU A 4 5.77 -9.36 -5.27
CA LEU A 4 6.73 -8.49 -4.58
C LEU A 4 8.18 -8.80 -5.00
N LEU A 5 8.50 -10.08 -5.18
CA LEU A 5 9.79 -10.53 -5.69
C LEU A 5 10.05 -9.99 -7.09
N ILE A 6 9.14 -10.23 -8.03
CA ILE A 6 9.26 -9.78 -9.43
C ILE A 6 9.43 -8.25 -9.48
N TYR A 7 8.60 -7.51 -8.72
CA TYR A 7 8.65 -6.07 -8.68
C TYR A 7 9.94 -5.54 -8.02
N GLY A 8 10.39 -6.19 -6.94
CA GLY A 8 11.65 -5.87 -6.26
C GLY A 8 12.88 -6.12 -7.14
N LEU A 9 12.94 -7.28 -7.81
CA LEU A 9 13.96 -7.64 -8.79
C LEU A 9 14.00 -6.63 -9.94
N THR A 10 12.84 -6.34 -10.54
CA THR A 10 12.73 -5.34 -11.62
C THR A 10 13.22 -3.97 -11.18
N THR A 11 12.85 -3.54 -9.96
CA THR A 11 13.29 -2.25 -9.40
C THR A 11 14.78 -2.21 -9.08
N PHE A 12 15.37 -3.33 -8.69
CA PHE A 12 16.80 -3.43 -8.38
C PHE A 12 17.67 -3.47 -9.64
N PHE A 13 17.24 -4.19 -10.68
CA PHE A 13 17.99 -4.39 -11.92
C PHE A 13 17.81 -3.28 -12.95
N ASN A 14 16.62 -2.67 -13.06
CA ASN A 14 16.41 -1.61 -14.05
C ASN A 14 16.95 -0.27 -13.57
N ARG A 15 18.04 0.18 -14.20
CA ARG A 15 18.69 1.48 -13.96
C ARG A 15 17.97 2.68 -14.62
N ASP A 16 17.02 2.42 -15.52
CA ASP A 16 16.51 3.42 -16.49
C ASP A 16 15.12 4.01 -16.21
N PHE A 17 14.52 3.78 -15.03
CA PHE A 17 13.24 4.41 -14.66
C PHE A 17 13.35 5.89 -14.28
N VAL A 18 14.29 6.63 -14.90
CA VAL A 18 14.36 8.10 -14.88
C VAL A 18 14.18 8.66 -16.29
N LYS A 19 13.64 7.88 -17.25
CA LYS A 19 13.15 8.46 -18.51
C LYS A 19 11.65 8.74 -18.44
N GLY A 20 11.33 10.01 -18.65
CA GLY A 20 10.02 10.45 -19.12
C GLY A 20 9.08 10.93 -18.03
N ARG A 21 9.30 12.17 -17.53
CA ARG A 21 8.12 13.04 -17.40
C ARG A 21 7.60 13.20 -18.82
N THR A 22 6.63 12.40 -19.23
CA THR A 22 5.77 12.79 -20.34
C THR A 22 5.24 14.16 -19.95
N ASP A 23 5.59 15.17 -20.72
CA ASP A 23 5.11 16.53 -20.56
C ASP A 23 3.61 16.53 -20.92
N ILE A 24 2.80 15.96 -20.03
CA ILE A 24 1.36 16.00 -20.13
C ILE A 24 1.00 17.43 -19.80
N LYS A 25 0.93 18.30 -20.83
CA LYS A 25 0.40 19.65 -20.70
C LYS A 25 -0.92 19.55 -19.94
N PRO A 26 -1.04 20.12 -18.73
CA PRO A 26 -2.28 20.03 -17.97
C PRO A 26 -3.35 20.73 -18.81
N ARG A 27 -4.31 19.94 -19.32
CA ARG A 27 -5.50 20.48 -19.97
C ARG A 27 -6.15 21.43 -18.98
N LYS A 28 -6.37 22.68 -19.39
CA LYS A 28 -6.99 23.76 -18.59
C LYS A 28 -8.47 23.47 -18.29
N GLY A 29 -8.78 22.33 -17.68
CA GLY A 29 -10.09 22.08 -17.08
C GLY A 29 -10.10 22.69 -15.69
N GLY A 30 -11.19 23.35 -15.31
CA GLY A 30 -11.35 23.90 -13.96
C GLY A 30 -11.18 22.80 -12.89
N TYR A 31 -10.73 23.19 -11.69
CA TYR A 31 -10.47 22.29 -10.56
C TYR A 31 -11.63 21.32 -10.28
N LEU A 32 -12.87 21.78 -10.45
CA LEU A 32 -14.08 20.97 -10.28
C LEU A 32 -14.18 19.83 -11.33
N SER A 33 -13.81 20.09 -12.59
CA SER A 33 -13.77 19.05 -13.63
C SER A 33 -12.73 17.97 -13.34
N LEU A 34 -11.56 18.37 -12.81
CA LEU A 34 -10.53 17.43 -12.38
C LEU A 34 -10.98 16.59 -11.18
N PHE A 35 -11.66 17.22 -10.21
CA PHE A 35 -12.23 16.52 -9.06
C PHE A 35 -13.26 15.47 -9.50
N VAL A 36 -14.24 15.86 -10.32
CA VAL A 36 -15.28 14.93 -10.80
C VAL A 36 -14.67 13.77 -11.60
N LYS A 37 -13.70 14.05 -12.50
CA LYS A 37 -13.01 13.00 -13.26
C LYS A 37 -12.23 12.04 -12.36
N GLY A 38 -11.52 12.56 -11.35
CA GLY A 38 -10.78 11.74 -10.39
C GLY A 38 -11.71 10.91 -9.50
N PHE A 39 -12.81 11.51 -9.04
CA PHE A 39 -13.83 10.84 -8.23
C PHE A 39 -14.52 9.72 -9.01
N LEU A 40 -14.97 9.98 -10.24
CA LEU A 40 -15.59 8.96 -11.10
C LEU A 40 -14.62 7.82 -11.41
N LEU A 41 -13.34 8.11 -11.61
CA LEU A 41 -12.32 7.08 -11.81
C LEU A 41 -12.14 6.20 -10.57
N ASN A 42 -12.27 6.75 -9.37
CA ASN A 42 -12.25 5.99 -8.12
C ASN A 42 -13.55 5.18 -7.94
N PHE A 43 -14.70 5.76 -8.29
CA PHE A 43 -16.02 5.13 -8.14
C PHE A 43 -16.23 3.94 -9.09
N ILE A 44 -15.75 4.03 -10.33
CA ILE A 44 -15.83 2.94 -11.32
C ILE A 44 -14.85 1.78 -10.98
N ASN A 45 -13.89 1.99 -10.07
CA ASN A 45 -12.96 0.95 -9.68
C ASN A 45 -13.67 -0.13 -8.84
N ILE A 46 -13.85 -1.32 -9.44
CA ILE A 46 -14.50 -2.47 -8.80
C ILE A 46 -13.86 -2.87 -7.47
N GLY A 47 -12.53 -2.70 -7.32
CA GLY A 47 -11.82 -3.03 -6.08
C GLY A 47 -12.27 -2.16 -4.91
N VAL A 48 -12.58 -0.89 -5.16
CA VAL A 48 -13.12 0.02 -4.14
C VAL A 48 -14.51 -0.44 -3.73
N LEU A 49 -15.37 -0.79 -4.68
CA LEU A 49 -16.73 -1.29 -4.40
C LEU A 49 -16.72 -2.59 -3.59
N VAL A 50 -15.90 -3.57 -4.00
CA VAL A 50 -15.74 -4.85 -3.29
C VAL A 50 -15.20 -4.63 -1.88
N PHE A 51 -14.24 -3.72 -1.70
CA PHE A 51 -13.73 -3.35 -0.38
C PHE A 51 -14.84 -2.79 0.52
N TRP A 52 -15.60 -1.80 0.06
CA TRP A 52 -16.69 -1.21 0.85
C TRP A 52 -17.79 -2.21 1.18
N LEU A 53 -18.17 -3.06 0.22
CA LEU A 53 -19.13 -4.13 0.43
C LEU A 53 -18.63 -5.14 1.47
N GLY A 54 -17.36 -5.56 1.38
CA GLY A 54 -16.74 -6.46 2.34
C GLY A 54 -16.74 -5.89 3.76
N VAL A 55 -16.41 -4.61 3.92
CA VAL A 55 -16.49 -3.93 5.22
C VAL A 55 -17.91 -3.95 5.78
N ILE A 56 -18.93 -3.65 4.95
CA ILE A 56 -20.33 -3.69 5.37
C ILE A 56 -20.75 -5.12 5.78
N ILE A 57 -20.38 -6.14 5.00
CA ILE A 57 -20.76 -7.53 5.29
C ILE A 57 -20.10 -8.04 6.59
N ILE A 58 -18.84 -7.68 6.84
CA ILE A 58 -18.09 -8.15 8.01
C ILE A 58 -18.49 -7.36 9.26
N VAL A 59 -18.55 -6.03 9.16
CA VAL A 59 -18.73 -5.14 10.31
C VAL A 59 -20.20 -4.81 10.57
N GLY A 60 -21.05 -4.79 9.54
CA GLY A 60 -22.48 -4.46 9.66
C GLY A 60 -23.22 -5.30 10.70
N PRO A 61 -23.16 -6.65 10.63
CA PRO A 61 -23.77 -7.52 11.64
C PRO A 61 -23.20 -7.31 13.05
N SER A 62 -21.91 -6.98 13.14
CA SER A 62 -21.22 -6.73 14.42
C SER A 62 -21.68 -5.44 15.13
N LEU A 63 -22.41 -4.56 14.43
CA LEU A 63 -22.97 -3.32 14.97
C LEU A 63 -24.47 -3.46 15.30
N ASP A 64 -24.97 -4.68 15.44
CA ASP A 64 -26.37 -5.03 15.69
C ASP A 64 -27.35 -4.46 14.65
N ASN A 65 -26.86 -4.15 13.45
CA ASN A 65 -27.61 -3.43 12.39
C ASN A 65 -28.25 -2.11 12.87
N GLN A 66 -27.73 -1.50 13.94
CA GLN A 66 -28.23 -0.22 14.43
C GLN A 66 -27.70 0.92 13.57
N SER A 67 -28.61 1.65 12.92
CA SER A 67 -28.25 2.77 12.03
C SER A 67 -27.30 3.78 12.67
N ASN A 68 -27.52 4.12 13.94
CA ASN A 68 -26.66 5.07 14.67
C ASN A 68 -25.21 4.57 14.78
N ARG A 69 -25.02 3.29 15.12
CA ARG A 69 -23.68 2.68 15.25
C ARG A 69 -22.98 2.57 13.91
N ILE A 70 -23.71 2.22 12.86
CA ILE A 70 -23.19 2.14 11.49
C ILE A 70 -22.70 3.53 11.03
N ILE A 71 -23.51 4.57 11.20
CA ILE A 71 -23.15 5.95 10.81
C ILE A 71 -21.90 6.42 11.58
N VAL A 72 -21.84 6.19 12.89
CA VAL A 72 -20.67 6.56 13.72
C VAL A 72 -19.41 5.80 13.28
N PHE A 73 -19.52 4.50 13.00
CA PHE A 73 -18.41 3.70 12.50
C PHE A 73 -17.88 4.23 11.17
N PHE A 74 -18.76 4.38 10.17
CA PHE A 74 -18.35 4.83 8.84
C PHE A 74 -17.80 6.26 8.85
N SER A 75 -18.43 7.19 9.58
CA SER A 75 -17.91 8.57 9.70
C SER A 75 -16.54 8.63 10.37
N THR A 76 -16.34 7.85 11.44
CA THR A 76 -15.02 7.75 12.10
C THR A 76 -13.98 7.14 11.17
N MET A 77 -14.34 6.09 10.43
CA MET A 77 -13.43 5.42 9.49
C MET A 77 -13.04 6.34 8.33
N LEU A 78 -14.01 7.00 7.69
CA LEU A 78 -13.74 8.00 6.64
C LEU A 78 -12.91 9.17 7.18
N GLY A 79 -13.23 9.66 8.38
CA GLY A 79 -12.48 10.72 9.04
C GLY A 79 -11.02 10.34 9.29
N ALA A 80 -10.78 9.12 9.82
CA ALA A 80 -9.44 8.61 10.05
C ALA A 80 -8.64 8.47 8.74
N TYR A 81 -9.26 7.99 7.66
CA TYR A 81 -8.63 7.94 6.33
C TYR A 81 -8.27 9.33 5.80
N LEU A 82 -9.21 10.28 5.89
CA LEU A 82 -8.97 11.65 5.44
C LEU A 82 -7.81 12.29 6.21
N ILE A 83 -7.80 12.16 7.55
CA ILE A 83 -6.73 12.68 8.41
C ILE A 83 -5.39 12.03 8.06
N THR A 84 -5.36 10.70 7.94
CA THR A 84 -4.14 9.94 7.61
C THR A 84 -3.58 10.39 6.27
N ASP A 85 -4.43 10.60 5.27
CA ASP A 85 -4.00 10.99 3.94
C ASP A 85 -3.57 12.46 3.88
N ILE A 86 -4.23 13.36 4.61
CA ILE A 86 -3.76 14.75 4.79
C ILE A 86 -2.35 14.73 5.42
N PHE A 87 -2.16 13.93 6.47
CA PHE A 87 -0.86 13.79 7.12
C PHE A 87 0.21 13.27 6.16
N LYS A 88 -0.10 12.24 5.36
CA LYS A 88 0.79 11.75 4.28
C LYS A 88 1.13 12.85 3.27
N ILE A 89 0.16 13.69 2.86
CA ILE A 89 0.41 14.80 1.93
C ILE A 89 1.38 15.82 2.53
N LEU A 90 1.21 16.17 3.82
CA LEU A 90 2.11 17.10 4.51
C LEU A 90 3.53 16.54 4.60
N LEU A 91 3.68 15.26 4.97
CA LEU A 91 4.97 14.58 4.98
C LEU A 91 5.59 14.51 3.59
N ALA A 92 4.80 14.22 2.55
CA ALA A 92 5.27 14.15 1.18
C ALA A 92 5.79 15.52 0.68
N LYS A 93 5.15 16.63 1.06
CA LYS A 93 5.63 17.99 0.75
C LYS A 93 7.01 18.25 1.38
N GLN A 94 7.19 17.87 2.64
CA GLN A 94 8.48 18.02 3.33
C GLN A 94 9.56 17.13 2.71
N LEU A 95 9.20 15.88 2.38
CA LEU A 95 10.10 14.91 1.76
C LEU A 95 10.54 15.35 0.36
N ARG A 96 9.63 15.91 -0.44
CA ARG A 96 9.92 16.42 -1.79
C ARG A 96 11.05 17.44 -1.81
N ARG A 97 11.15 18.31 -0.79
CA ARG A 97 12.24 19.30 -0.69
C ARG A 97 13.61 18.65 -0.44
N LYS A 98 13.65 17.45 0.15
CA LYS A 98 14.89 16.71 0.46
C LYS A 98 15.26 15.66 -0.60
N LEU A 99 14.39 15.39 -1.57
CA LEU A 99 14.60 14.40 -2.63
C LEU A 99 15.42 14.99 -3.78
N THR A 100 16.75 14.94 -3.64
CA THR A 100 17.69 15.18 -4.76
C THR A 100 17.81 13.93 -5.63
N THR A 101 18.23 14.09 -6.90
CA THR A 101 18.35 12.97 -7.86
C THR A 101 19.18 11.80 -7.32
N GLU A 102 20.29 12.10 -6.64
CA GLU A 102 21.15 11.10 -6.00
C GLU A 102 20.43 10.38 -4.84
N ARG A 103 19.70 11.12 -4.00
CA ARG A 103 18.94 10.53 -2.88
C ARG A 103 17.79 9.65 -3.37
N ILE A 104 17.10 10.05 -4.45
CA ILE A 104 16.04 9.24 -5.09
C ILE A 104 16.63 7.90 -5.55
N ARG A 105 17.82 7.90 -6.15
CA ARG A 105 18.48 6.66 -6.60
C ARG A 105 18.77 5.72 -5.43
N MET A 106 19.27 6.24 -4.31
CA MET A 106 19.54 5.43 -3.11
C MET A 106 18.26 4.87 -2.49
N VAL A 107 17.22 5.70 -2.34
CA VAL A 107 15.92 5.25 -1.80
C VAL A 107 15.29 4.17 -2.68
N LYS A 108 15.34 4.31 -4.01
CA LYS A 108 14.82 3.31 -4.94
C LYS A 108 15.55 1.96 -4.81
N LYS A 109 16.89 1.98 -4.73
CA LYS A 109 17.68 0.76 -4.49
C LYS A 109 17.30 0.11 -3.16
N GLY A 110 17.19 0.89 -2.08
CA GLY A 110 16.77 0.40 -0.77
C GLY A 110 15.37 -0.22 -0.80
N LEU A 111 14.41 0.45 -1.45
CA LEU A 111 13.05 -0.06 -1.61
C LEU A 111 13.03 -1.41 -2.34
N GLY A 112 13.80 -1.53 -3.43
CA GLY A 112 13.94 -2.78 -4.19
C GLY A 112 14.46 -3.93 -3.33
N ILE A 113 15.52 -3.68 -2.54
CA ILE A 113 16.09 -4.69 -1.62
C ILE A 113 15.05 -5.13 -0.59
N ILE A 114 14.35 -4.19 0.05
CA ILE A 114 13.30 -4.49 1.04
C ILE A 114 12.20 -5.34 0.41
N LEU A 115 11.77 -5.01 -0.81
CA LEU A 115 10.76 -5.76 -1.55
C LEU A 115 11.20 -7.19 -1.90
N VAL A 116 12.46 -7.39 -2.30
CA VAL A 116 13.03 -8.72 -2.56
C VAL A 116 13.07 -9.56 -1.29
N ILE A 117 13.58 -9.02 -0.18
CA ILE A 117 13.65 -9.72 1.11
C ILE A 117 12.25 -10.10 1.59
N CYS A 118 11.32 -9.15 1.60
CA CYS A 118 9.94 -9.40 2.01
C CYS A 118 9.26 -10.44 1.10
N GLY A 119 9.47 -10.33 -0.21
CA GLY A 119 8.95 -11.27 -1.19
C GLY A 119 9.47 -12.69 -0.96
N LEU A 120 10.78 -12.86 -0.73
CA LEU A 120 11.40 -14.15 -0.37
C LEU A 120 10.82 -14.71 0.91
N VAL A 121 10.77 -13.93 2.00
CA VAL A 121 10.22 -14.37 3.28
C VAL A 121 8.78 -14.86 3.12
N LEU A 122 7.95 -14.16 2.35
CA LEU A 122 6.57 -14.56 2.11
C LEU A 122 6.44 -15.79 1.22
N VAL A 123 7.33 -15.98 0.23
CA VAL A 123 7.35 -17.22 -0.57
C VAL A 123 7.79 -18.38 0.30
N PHE A 124 8.88 -18.26 1.04
CA PHE A 124 9.34 -19.31 1.96
C PHE A 124 8.28 -19.63 3.00
N LYS A 125 7.73 -18.66 3.74
CA LYS A 125 6.66 -18.92 4.72
C LYS A 125 5.34 -19.41 4.10
N GLY A 126 5.07 -19.07 2.84
CA GLY A 126 3.88 -19.51 2.13
C GLY A 126 4.01 -20.93 1.55
N PHE A 127 5.22 -21.34 1.17
CA PHE A 127 5.52 -22.68 0.64
C PHE A 127 6.00 -23.67 1.72
N LEU A 128 6.60 -23.21 2.81
CA LEU A 128 6.92 -24.03 3.97
C LEU A 128 5.66 -24.21 4.82
N PRO A 129 5.11 -25.44 4.96
CA PRO A 129 4.07 -25.70 5.93
C PRO A 129 4.61 -25.37 7.33
N LYS A 130 3.83 -24.62 8.11
CA LYS A 130 4.18 -24.14 9.45
C LYS A 130 4.59 -25.27 10.41
N ASP A 131 4.25 -26.51 10.08
CA ASP A 131 4.40 -27.69 10.92
C ASP A 131 5.85 -28.25 10.98
N LYS A 132 6.78 -27.73 10.17
CA LYS A 132 8.17 -28.25 10.08
C LYS A 132 9.24 -27.32 10.69
N LEU A 133 8.86 -26.18 11.27
CA LEU A 133 9.79 -25.23 11.89
C LEU A 133 9.55 -25.12 13.41
N ASN A 134 9.62 -26.26 14.11
CA ASN A 134 9.78 -26.24 15.57
C ASN A 134 11.19 -25.76 15.91
N ILE A 135 11.37 -24.44 15.95
CA ILE A 135 12.57 -23.76 16.47
C ILE A 135 12.90 -24.29 17.89
N GLU A 136 11.90 -24.81 18.60
CA GLU A 136 11.99 -25.50 19.89
C GLU A 136 13.03 -26.64 19.87
N LYS A 137 13.07 -27.47 18.82
CA LYS A 137 14.04 -28.58 18.70
C LYS A 137 15.48 -28.11 18.48
N GLY A 138 15.66 -26.94 17.86
CA GLY A 138 16.99 -26.38 17.60
C GLY A 138 17.61 -25.74 18.84
N ILE A 139 16.78 -25.25 19.77
CA ILE A 139 17.24 -24.66 21.05
C ILE A 139 17.57 -25.78 22.05
N GLU A 140 16.88 -26.91 21.98
CA GLU A 140 17.12 -28.08 22.82
C GLU A 140 18.48 -28.74 22.53
N TYR A 141 18.87 -28.85 21.25
CA TYR A 141 20.16 -29.43 20.83
C TYR A 141 21.39 -28.56 21.18
N ILE A 142 21.19 -27.28 21.50
CA ILE A 142 22.27 -26.36 21.93
C ILE A 142 22.37 -26.34 23.47
N ARG A 143 21.34 -26.83 24.17
CA ARG A 143 21.26 -26.87 25.63
C ARG A 143 21.73 -28.21 26.21
N GLU A 144 21.79 -29.25 25.39
CA GLU A 144 22.49 -30.53 25.65
C GLU A 144 23.97 -30.43 25.25
#